data_AF-A0A8D5AJR2-F1
#
_entry.id   AF-A0A8D5AJR2-F1
#
_cell.length_a   1.000
_cell.length_b   1.000
_cell.length_c   1.000
_cell.angle_alpha   90.00
_cell.angle_beta   90.00
_cell.angle_gamma   90.00
#
_symmetry.space_group_name_H-M   'P 1'
#
loop_
_entity.id
_entity.type
_entity.pdbx_description
1 polymer ?
#
loop_
_entity_poly.entity_id
_entity_poly.type
_entity_poly.pdbx_seq_one_letter_code
_entity_poly.pdbx_strand_id
1 'polypeptide(L)' 'MPAAITELFKTARWKSAIACAWRGLRRVSGDDAYERYLDHWRRCHAGEGGEPLSRRAFFRAELERKWNGVRRCC' A
#
# COMPACT_ATOMS: atom_id res chain seq x y z
N MET A 1 41.94 16.65 7.28
CA MET A 1 40.95 16.09 6.33
C MET A 1 39.88 15.19 7.02
N PRO A 2 38.97 15.69 7.88
CA PRO A 2 37.85 14.88 8.40
C PRO A 2 36.47 15.20 7.78
N ALA A 3 36.29 16.37 7.15
CA ALA A 3 34.97 16.85 6.70
C ALA A 3 34.35 16.03 5.55
N ALA A 4 35.16 15.46 4.66
CA ALA A 4 34.67 14.71 3.50
C ALA A 4 34.03 13.36 3.89
N ILE A 5 34.54 12.72 4.96
CA ILE A 5 34.05 11.42 5.43
C ILE A 5 32.67 11.59 6.09
N THR A 6 32.48 12.65 6.89
CA THR A 6 31.19 12.93 7.55
C THR A 6 30.08 13.25 6.55
N GLU A 7 30.37 13.98 5.47
CA GLU A 7 29.36 14.35 4.46
C GLU A 7 28.91 13.14 3.61
N LEU A 8 29.80 12.17 3.35
CA LEU A 8 29.44 10.90 2.69
C LEU A 8 28.49 10.05 3.53
N PHE A 9 28.74 9.93 4.84
CA PHE A 9 27.83 9.20 5.74
C PHE A 9 26.49 9.92 5.94
N LYS A 10 26.50 11.25 5.96
CA LYS A 10 25.29 12.08 6.06
C LYS A 10 24.41 11.88 4.82
N THR A 11 24.97 12.03 3.62
CA THR A 11 24.23 11.85 2.36
C THR A 11 23.72 10.42 2.17
N ALA A 12 24.52 9.41 2.51
CA ALA A 12 24.11 8.00 2.45
C ALA A 12 22.95 7.69 3.43
N ARG A 13 23.03 8.20 4.66
CA ARG A 13 22.00 7.99 5.68
C ARG A 13 20.67 8.66 5.32
N TRP A 14 20.71 9.84 4.70
CA TRP A 14 19.53 10.55 4.23
C TRP A 14 18.85 9.83 3.05
N LYS A 15 19.63 9.32 2.08
CA LYS A 15 19.09 8.48 0.99
C LYS A 15 18.36 7.24 1.52
N SER A 16 18.95 6.55 2.49
CA SER A 16 18.35 5.37 3.11
C SER A 16 17.10 5.69 3.92
N ALA A 17 17.09 6.82 4.64
CA ALA A 17 15.92 7.28 5.40
C ALA A 17 14.75 7.62 4.48
N ILE A 18 15.00 8.33 3.37
CA ILE A 18 13.98 8.64 2.35
C ILE A 18 13.42 7.35 1.73
N ALA A 19 14.27 6.38 1.40
CA ALA A 19 13.81 5.10 0.86
C ALA A 19 12.92 4.31 1.84
N CYS A 20 13.24 4.36 3.14
CA CYS A 20 12.44 3.72 4.18
C CYS A 20 11.09 4.43 4.37
N ALA A 21 11.11 5.76 4.45
CA ALA A 21 9.91 6.58 4.54
C ALA A 21 9.00 6.38 3.32
N TRP A 22 9.56 6.30 2.10
CA TRP A 22 8.81 6.02 0.87
C TRP A 22 8.15 4.64 0.86
N ARG A 23 8.84 3.60 1.35
CA ARG A 23 8.25 2.27 1.54
C ARG A 23 7.11 2.30 2.57
N GLY A 24 7.30 3.01 3.68
CA GLY A 24 6.27 3.20 4.70
C GLY A 24 5.05 3.95 4.16
N LEU A 25 5.28 5.03 3.42
CA LEU A 25 4.22 5.82 2.79
C LEU A 25 3.41 4.99 1.80
N ARG A 26 4.04 4.17 0.96
CA ARG A 26 3.32 3.26 0.03
C ARG A 26 2.44 2.25 0.76
N ARG A 27 2.94 1.70 1.88
CA ARG A 27 2.20 0.75 2.71
C ARG A 27 1.00 1.40 3.42
N VAL A 28 1.16 2.63 3.92
CA VAL A 28 0.10 3.37 4.62
C VAL A 28 -0.90 4.00 3.65
N SER A 29 -0.46 4.43 2.47
CA SER A 29 -1.33 5.01 1.44
C SER A 29 -2.28 4.00 0.80
N GLY A 30 -2.07 2.70 1.01
CA GLY A 30 -2.89 1.65 0.40
C GLY A 30 -2.59 1.42 -1.08
N ASP A 31 -1.41 1.81 -1.56
CA ASP A 31 -0.95 1.46 -2.92
C ASP A 31 -0.79 -0.07 -3.04
N ASP A 32 -0.42 -0.73 -1.93
CA ASP A 32 -0.32 -2.19 -1.78
C ASP A 32 -1.64 -2.88 -1.41
N ALA A 33 -2.75 -2.14 -1.26
CA ALA A 33 -4.02 -2.71 -0.77
C ALA A 33 -4.54 -3.78 -1.74
N TYR A 34 -4.37 -3.55 -3.04
CA TYR A 34 -4.74 -4.52 -4.07
C TYR A 34 -3.85 -5.77 -4.03
N GLU A 35 -2.56 -5.63 -3.77
CA GLU A 35 -1.64 -6.77 -3.66
C GLU A 35 -1.99 -7.63 -2.44
N ARG A 36 -2.30 -7.00 -1.30
CA ARG A 36 -2.80 -7.69 -0.10
C ARG A 36 -4.13 -8.39 -0.34
N TYR A 37 -5.03 -7.77 -1.11
CA TYR A 37 -6.27 -8.41 -1.55
C TYR A 37 -6.00 -9.65 -2.39
N LEU A 38 -5.08 -9.58 -3.37
CA LEU A 38 -4.74 -10.74 -4.20
C LEU A 38 -4.12 -11.87 -3.37
N ASP A 39 -3.24 -11.56 -2.43
CA ASP A 39 -2.64 -12.56 -1.54
C ASP A 39 -3.68 -13.23 -0.64
N HIS A 40 -4.62 -12.46 -0.10
CA HIS A 40 -5.75 -12.99 0.66
C HIS A 40 -6.67 -13.85 -0.22
N TRP A 41 -7.03 -13.36 -1.41
CA TRP A 41 -7.88 -14.06 -2.36
C TRP A 41 -7.25 -15.39 -2.79
N ARG A 42 -5.94 -15.41 -3.07
CA ARG A 42 -5.22 -16.64 -3.42
C ARG A 42 -5.21 -17.66 -2.29
N ARG A 43 -5.12 -17.21 -1.04
CA ARG A 43 -5.08 -18.11 0.13
C ARG A 43 -6.46 -18.64 0.53
N CYS A 44 -7.50 -17.84 0.37
CA CYS A 44 -8.84 -18.16 0.88
C CYS A 44 -9.84 -18.57 -0.21
N HIS A 45 -9.76 -18.00 -1.41
CA HIS A 45 -10.78 -18.12 -2.45
C HIS A 45 -10.29 -18.80 -3.74
N ALA A 46 -8.98 -19.03 -3.91
CA ALA A 46 -8.48 -19.72 -5.09
C ALA A 46 -9.04 -21.14 -5.26
N GLY A 47 -9.39 -21.81 -4.16
CA GLY A 47 -10.01 -23.13 -4.18
C GLY A 47 -11.50 -23.14 -4.60
N GLU A 48 -12.15 -21.97 -4.63
CA GLU A 48 -13.58 -21.83 -4.94
C GLU A 48 -13.86 -21.67 -6.44
N GLY A 49 -12.81 -21.60 -7.28
CA GLY A 49 -12.94 -21.60 -8.75
C GLY A 49 -13.35 -20.26 -9.38
N GLY A 50 -13.30 -19.15 -8.63
CA GLY A 50 -13.53 -17.80 -9.16
C GLY A 50 -12.27 -17.13 -9.73
N GLU A 51 -12.41 -15.90 -10.24
CA GLU A 51 -11.28 -15.01 -10.53
C GLU A 51 -11.26 -13.84 -9.53
N PRO A 52 -10.07 -13.31 -9.18
CA PRO A 52 -9.97 -12.12 -8.34
C PRO A 52 -10.53 -10.89 -9.07
N LEU A 53 -11.07 -9.94 -8.29
CA LEU A 53 -11.49 -8.64 -8.82
C LEU A 53 -10.31 -7.93 -9.49
N SER A 54 -10.57 -7.22 -10.59
CA SER A 54 -9.58 -6.33 -11.19
C SER A 54 -9.25 -5.16 -10.25
N ARG A 55 -8.05 -4.58 -10.39
CA ARG A 55 -7.59 -3.44 -9.56
C ARG A 55 -8.62 -2.30 -9.50
N ARG A 56 -9.21 -1.95 -10.64
CA ARG A 56 -10.23 -0.90 -10.73
C ARG A 56 -11.54 -1.29 -10.04
N ALA A 57 -11.97 -2.54 -10.18
CA ALA A 57 -13.18 -3.04 -9.53
C ALA A 57 -13.00 -3.10 -8.00
N PHE A 58 -11.84 -3.52 -7.52
CA PHE A 58 -11.47 -3.49 -6.10
C PHE A 58 -11.58 -2.07 -5.53
N PHE A 59 -10.93 -1.09 -6.14
CA PHE A 59 -11.00 0.29 -5.63
C PHE A 59 -12.41 0.89 -5.73
N ARG A 60 -13.19 0.56 -6.76
CA ARG A 60 -14.59 0.98 -6.84
C ARG A 60 -15.40 0.39 -5.69
N ALA A 61 -15.28 -0.89 -5.41
CA ALA A 61 -15.96 -1.55 -4.30
C ALA A 61 -15.52 -0.99 -2.94
N GLU A 62 -14.23 -0.68 -2.77
CA GLU A 62 -13.68 -0.07 -1.56
C GLU A 62 -14.26 1.35 -1.33
N LEU A 63 -14.33 2.16 -2.39
CA LEU A 63 -14.93 3.50 -2.36
C LEU A 63 -16.42 3.41 -2.08
N GLU A 64 -17.13 2.53 -2.77
CA GLU A 64 -18.55 2.29 -2.56
C GLU A 64 -18.82 1.86 -1.11
N ARG A 65 -18.07 0.90 -0.58
CA ARG A 65 -18.17 0.48 0.82
C ARG A 65 -17.90 1.65 1.79
N LYS A 66 -16.92 2.51 1.49
CA LYS A 66 -16.54 3.65 2.33
C LYS A 66 -17.55 4.80 2.28
N TRP A 67 -18.21 5.01 1.14
CA TRP A 67 -19.03 6.20 0.88
C TRP A 67 -20.55 5.95 0.71
N ASN A 68 -20.96 4.71 0.40
CA ASN A 68 -22.35 4.22 0.35
C ASN A 68 -22.77 3.42 1.60
N GLY A 69 -21.92 3.32 2.63
CA GLY A 69 -22.36 2.82 3.94
C GLY A 69 -23.54 3.65 4.46
N VAL A 70 -24.59 2.97 4.95
CA VAL A 70 -25.91 3.53 5.29
C VAL A 70 -25.82 4.94 5.88
N ARG A 71 -26.08 5.95 5.06
CA ARG A 71 -26.43 7.30 5.52
C ARG A 71 -27.85 7.18 6.07
N ARG A 72 -27.95 6.85 7.36
CA ARG A 72 -29.23 7.04 8.07
C ARG A 72 -29.53 8.54 7.98
N CYS A 73 -30.40 8.94 7.06
CA CYS A 73 -31.22 10.11 7.35
C CYS A 73 -32.24 9.63 8.38
N CYS A 74 -31.95 9.97 9.63
CA CYS A 74 -32.94 10.12 10.67
C CYS A 74 -32.67 11.51 11.24
#